data_AF-A0A151DVX0-F1
#
_entry.id   AF-A0A151DVX0-F1
#
_cell.length_a   1.000
_cell.length_b   1.000
_cell.length_c   1.000
_cell.angle_alpha   90.00
_cell.angle_beta   90.00
_cell.angle_gamma   90.00
#
_symmetry.space_group_name_H-M   'P 1'
#
loop_
_entity.id
_entity.type
_entity.pdbx_description
1 polymer ?
#
loop_
_entity_poly.entity_id
_entity_poly.type
_entity_poly.pdbx_seq_one_letter_code
_entity_poly.pdbx_strand_id
1 'polypeptide(L)'
;MSIIEIRKFKDMELKGATIIEGLPSIGLVSTIVATYLINFLKLDQLCAVDSEVSPTTSMIYATKPKFPARIYASSEKKIGIFLAEFTPTPSLHRPLVKNF
;
A
#
# COMPACT_ATOMS: atom_id res chain seq x y z
N MET A 1 -13.89 1.61 16.90
CA MET A 1 -14.10 1.36 15.45
C MET A 1 -12.88 1.97 14.77
N SER A 2 -11.94 1.15 14.30
CA SER A 2 -10.67 1.61 13.74
C SER A 2 -10.97 2.39 12.44
N ILE A 3 -10.74 3.70 12.46
CA ILE A 3 -10.91 4.55 11.29
C ILE A 3 -9.67 4.36 10.40
N ILE A 4 -9.89 4.07 9.13
CA ILE A 4 -8.84 4.10 8.12
C ILE A 4 -8.95 5.42 7.38
N GLU A 5 -7.83 6.12 7.30
CA GLU A 5 -7.69 7.34 6.54
C GLU A 5 -6.91 7.02 5.24
N ILE A 6 -7.52 7.30 4.08
CA ILE A 6 -6.84 7.20 2.79
C ILE A 6 -6.40 8.59 2.37
N ARG A 7 -5.10 8.85 2.43
CA ARG A 7 -4.50 10.13 2.02
C ARG A 7 -4.09 10.07 0.56
N LYS A 8 -4.93 10.61 -0.30
CA LYS A 8 -4.72 10.61 -1.75
C LYS A 8 -3.76 11.72 -2.17
N PHE A 9 -2.77 11.37 -2.99
CA PHE A 9 -1.79 12.31 -3.55
C PHE A 9 -2.06 12.62 -5.03
N LYS A 10 -2.65 11.67 -5.76
CA LYS A 10 -2.89 11.78 -7.20
C LYS A 10 -4.18 11.06 -7.59
N ASP A 11 -4.83 11.55 -8.64
CA ASP A 11 -5.95 10.90 -9.32
C ASP A 11 -5.47 10.05 -10.49
N MET A 12 -6.04 8.86 -10.66
CA MET A 12 -5.71 7.95 -11.75
C MET A 12 -6.88 7.03 -12.08
N GLU A 13 -7.13 6.82 -13.37
CA GLU A 13 -8.19 5.95 -13.88
C GLU A 13 -7.73 4.49 -13.92
N LEU A 14 -8.18 3.70 -12.94
CA LEU A 14 -7.77 2.31 -12.73
C LEU A 14 -8.89 1.31 -13.05
N LYS A 15 -9.89 1.71 -13.84
CA LYS A 15 -10.96 0.79 -14.26
C LYS A 15 -10.34 -0.38 -15.04
N GLY A 16 -10.67 -1.59 -14.61
CA GLY A 16 -10.15 -2.84 -15.17
C GLY A 16 -8.71 -3.18 -14.75
N ALA A 17 -8.13 -2.47 -13.78
CA ALA A 17 -6.80 -2.79 -13.28
C ALA A 17 -6.78 -4.00 -12.35
N THR A 18 -5.70 -4.78 -12.40
CA THR A 18 -5.43 -5.86 -11.46
C THR A 18 -4.79 -5.30 -10.20
N ILE A 19 -5.32 -5.66 -9.03
CA ILE A 19 -4.75 -5.29 -7.73
C ILE A 19 -3.95 -6.45 -7.15
N ILE A 20 -2.72 -6.18 -6.75
CA ILE A 20 -1.84 -7.11 -6.02
C ILE A 20 -1.70 -6.61 -4.59
N GLU A 21 -1.82 -7.53 -3.66
CA GLU A 21 -1.69 -7.28 -2.23
C GLU A 21 -0.31 -7.76 -1.74
N GLY A 22 0.39 -6.89 -1.00
CA GLY A 22 1.77 -7.05 -0.56
C GLY A 22 1.94 -6.85 0.95
N LEU A 23 1.01 -7.32 1.77
CA LEU A 23 1.12 -7.41 3.22
C LEU A 23 2.23 -8.40 3.59
N PRO A 24 2.88 -8.22 4.75
CA PRO A 24 3.91 -9.15 5.19
C PRO A 24 3.35 -10.56 5.43
N SER A 25 4.03 -11.56 4.86
CA SER A 25 3.75 -12.98 5.07
C SER A 25 5.00 -13.71 5.59
N ILE A 26 4.91 -15.02 5.83
CA ILE A 26 6.05 -15.83 6.28
C ILE A 26 7.19 -15.69 5.25
N GLY A 27 8.37 -15.29 5.71
CA GLY A 27 9.54 -15.07 4.86
C GLY A 27 9.50 -13.77 4.03
N LEU A 28 8.51 -12.89 4.27
CA LEU A 28 8.39 -11.57 3.62
C LEU A 28 8.29 -11.60 2.09
N VAL A 29 7.98 -12.76 1.51
CA VAL A 29 8.01 -12.98 0.06
C VAL A 29 7.06 -12.02 -0.66
N SER A 30 5.85 -11.83 -0.12
CA SER A 30 4.84 -10.90 -0.65
C SER A 30 5.34 -9.46 -0.70
N THR A 31 5.90 -8.93 0.39
CA THR A 31 6.43 -7.55 0.46
C THR A 31 7.65 -7.37 -0.47
N ILE A 32 8.52 -8.39 -0.57
CA ILE A 32 9.67 -8.37 -1.49
C ILE A 32 9.20 -8.30 -2.94
N VAL A 33 8.27 -9.17 -3.34
CA VAL A 33 7.70 -9.20 -4.70
C VAL A 33 6.96 -7.90 -5.01
N ALA A 34 6.14 -7.40 -4.09
CA ALA A 34 5.43 -6.13 -4.26
C ALA A 34 6.41 -4.96 -4.47
N THR A 35 7.45 -4.86 -3.66
CA THR A 35 8.48 -3.82 -3.78
C THR A 35 9.26 -3.94 -5.09
N TYR A 36 9.60 -5.17 -5.50
CA TYR A 36 10.24 -5.42 -6.78
C TYR A 36 9.36 -4.96 -7.95
N LEU A 37 8.08 -5.34 -7.96
CA LEU A 37 7.14 -4.95 -9.02
C LEU A 37 6.91 -3.44 -9.07
N ILE A 38 6.80 -2.77 -7.93
CA ILE A 38 6.68 -1.30 -7.85
C ILE A 38 7.85 -0.63 -8.56
N ASN A 39 9.09 -1.07 -8.25
CA ASN A 39 10.30 -0.49 -8.83
C ASN A 39 10.48 -0.87 -10.31
N PHE A 40 10.27 -2.14 -10.65
CA PHE A 40 10.46 -2.67 -12.01
C PHE A 40 9.47 -2.07 -13.00
N LEU A 41 8.19 -1.99 -12.62
CA LEU A 41 7.14 -1.41 -13.44
C LEU A 41 7.07 0.13 -13.36
N LYS A 42 7.90 0.73 -12.49
CA LYS A 42 7.96 2.17 -12.22
C LYS A 42 6.58 2.74 -11.87
N LEU A 43 5.91 2.11 -10.90
CA LEU A 43 4.57 2.51 -10.47
C LEU A 43 4.61 3.82 -9.67
N ASP A 44 3.60 4.65 -9.85
CA ASP A 44 3.44 5.90 -9.11
C ASP A 44 2.71 5.65 -7.80
N GLN A 45 3.14 6.32 -6.72
CA GLN A 45 2.40 6.31 -5.45
C GLN A 45 1.12 7.13 -5.58
N LEU A 46 -0.04 6.48 -5.43
CA LEU A 46 -1.36 7.11 -5.57
C LEU A 46 -1.85 7.68 -4.23
N CYS A 47 -1.72 6.90 -3.16
CA CYS A 47 -2.17 7.28 -1.83
C CYS A 47 -1.38 6.58 -0.72
N ALA A 48 -1.45 7.15 0.47
CA ALA A 48 -1.04 6.53 1.73
C ALA A 48 -2.29 6.05 2.49
N VAL A 49 -2.11 5.00 3.28
CA VAL A 49 -3.15 4.42 4.12
C VAL A 49 -2.68 4.53 5.57
N ASP A 50 -3.50 5.13 6.41
CA ASP A 50 -3.17 5.35 7.82
C ASP A 50 -4.34 4.98 8.74
N SER A 51 -4.04 4.75 10.01
CA SER A 51 -5.01 4.47 11.07
C SER A 51 -4.38 4.74 12.42
N GLU A 52 -5.18 5.07 13.43
CA GLU A 52 -4.71 5.29 14.81
C GLU A 52 -4.02 4.06 15.42
N VAL A 53 -4.32 2.86 14.90
CA VAL A 53 -3.71 1.59 15.35
C VAL A 53 -2.50 1.17 14.51
N SER A 54 -2.18 1.93 13.46
CA SER A 54 -0.97 1.72 12.67
C SER A 54 0.27 2.12 13.48
N PRO A 55 1.45 1.56 13.17
CA PRO A 55 2.69 1.97 13.83
C PRO A 55 2.97 3.47 13.62
N THR A 56 3.37 4.16 14.68
CA THR A 56 3.81 5.58 14.62
C THR A 56 5.24 5.69 14.09
N THR A 57 5.49 5.10 12.92
CA THR A 57 6.81 5.07 12.28
C THR A 57 6.72 5.58 10.84
N SER A 58 7.79 6.25 10.42
CA SER A 58 7.97 6.67 9.03
C SER A 58 9.06 5.83 8.40
N MET A 59 8.83 5.45 7.14
CA MET A 59 9.81 4.75 6.32
C MET A 59 10.58 5.79 5.51
N ILE A 60 11.89 5.63 5.40
CA ILE A 60 12.74 6.54 4.62
C ILE A 60 13.16 5.85 3.32
N TYR A 61 12.60 6.31 2.21
CA TYR A 61 12.95 5.83 0.87
C TYR A 61 13.45 6.99 0.02
N ALA A 62 14.64 6.85 -0.56
CA ALA A 62 15.27 7.89 -1.39
C ALA A 62 15.21 9.28 -0.72
N THR A 63 15.66 9.32 0.54
CA THR A 63 15.68 10.51 1.43
C THR A 63 14.32 11.17 1.70
N LYS A 64 13.20 10.50 1.37
CA LYS A 64 11.84 11.01 1.61
C LYS A 64 11.09 10.16 2.63
N PRO A 65 10.39 10.80 3.60
CA PRO A 65 9.53 10.09 4.53
C PRO A 65 8.29 9.55 3.82
N LYS A 66 7.88 8.33 4.19
CA LYS A 66 6.74 7.62 3.63
C LYS A 66 5.97 6.90 4.74
N PHE A 67 4.64 6.88 4.59
CA PHE A 67 3.74 6.09 5.44
C PHE A 67 3.99 4.59 5.28
N PRO A 68 3.81 3.78 6.33
CA PRO A 68 4.13 2.36 6.29
C PRO A 68 3.16 1.51 5.45
N ALA A 69 1.94 2.02 5.16
CA ALA A 69 1.00 1.43 4.19
C ALA A 69 0.68 2.41 3.05
N ARG A 70 0.76 1.93 1.80
CA ARG A 70 0.73 2.75 0.58
C ARG A 70 0.13 1.98 -0.59
N ILE A 71 -0.42 2.72 -1.56
CA ILE A 71 -0.86 2.17 -2.85
C ILE A 71 -0.04 2.79 -3.96
N TYR A 72 0.47 1.92 -4.83
CA TYR A 72 1.16 2.27 -6.07
C TYR A 72 0.35 1.77 -7.25
N ALA A 73 0.31 2.50 -8.35
CA ALA A 73 -0.44 2.06 -9.52
C ALA A 73 0.07 2.67 -10.82
N SER A 74 -0.40 2.11 -11.94
CA SER A 74 -0.21 2.63 -13.29
C SER A 74 -1.48 2.38 -14.12
N SER A 75 -2.03 3.45 -14.68
CA SER A 75 -3.18 3.37 -15.59
C SER A 75 -2.81 2.72 -16.92
N GLU A 76 -1.61 3.00 -17.44
CA GLU A 76 -1.07 2.40 -18.67
C GLU A 76 -0.95 0.88 -18.54
N LYS A 77 -0.36 0.40 -17.44
CA LYS A 77 -0.13 -1.03 -17.19
C LYS A 77 -1.34 -1.73 -16.57
N LYS A 78 -2.41 -0.98 -16.26
CA LYS A 78 -3.62 -1.43 -15.57
C LYS A 78 -3.29 -2.34 -14.37
N ILE A 79 -2.39 -1.87 -13.50
CA ILE A 79 -1.96 -2.58 -12.30
C ILE A 79 -1.92 -1.65 -11.10
N GLY A 80 -2.36 -2.15 -9.95
CA GLY A 80 -2.23 -1.52 -8.64
C GLY A 80 -1.59 -2.47 -7.64
N ILE A 81 -0.81 -1.94 -6.72
CA ILE A 81 -0.12 -2.69 -5.68
C ILE A 81 -0.36 -2.00 -4.35
N PHE A 82 -0.98 -2.71 -3.43
CA PHE A 82 -1.07 -2.32 -2.02
C PHE A 82 0.12 -2.90 -1.26
N LEU A 83 0.90 -2.04 -0.60
CA LEU A 83 2.09 -2.42 0.14
C LEU A 83 1.95 -1.95 1.59
N ALA A 84 2.11 -2.88 2.53
CA ALA A 84 2.30 -2.55 3.94
C ALA A 84 3.60 -3.18 4.46
N GLU A 85 4.39 -2.39 5.19
CA GLU A 85 5.66 -2.81 5.79
C GLU A 85 5.51 -3.17 7.28
N PHE A 86 4.28 -3.45 7.70
CA PHE A 86 3.92 -3.93 9.03
C PHE A 86 2.80 -4.95 8.92
N THR A 87 2.71 -5.83 9.90
CA THR A 87 1.59 -6.76 10.02
C THR A 87 0.41 -6.05 10.66
N PRO A 88 -0.72 -5.83 9.96
CA PRO A 88 -1.91 -5.23 10.56
C PRO A 88 -2.39 -6.03 11.76
N THR A 89 -2.83 -5.34 12.82
CA THR A 89 -3.47 -6.01 13.95
C THR A 89 -4.79 -6.66 13.54
N PRO A 90 -5.27 -7.69 14.26
CA PRO A 90 -6.54 -8.34 13.93
C PRO A 90 -7.74 -7.39 13.80
N SER A 91 -7.73 -6.30 14.58
CA SER A 91 -8.74 -5.24 14.54
C SER A 91 -8.76 -4.42 13.24
N LEU A 92 -7.69 -4.47 12.44
CA LEU A 92 -7.52 -3.68 11.22
C LEU A 92 -7.83 -4.49 9.94
N HIS A 93 -7.86 -5.82 9.98
CA HIS A 93 -8.12 -6.64 8.78
C HIS A 93 -9.46 -6.33 8.10
N ARG A 94 -10.57 -6.36 8.86
CA ARG A 94 -11.91 -6.10 8.29
C ARG A 94 -12.07 -4.65 7.81
N PRO A 95 -11.65 -3.63 8.57
CA PRO A 95 -11.65 -2.27 8.08
C PRO A 95 -10.83 -2.11 6.78
N LEU A 96 -9.64 -2.70 6.67
CA LEU A 96 -8.81 -2.58 5.46
C LEU A 96 -9.56 -3.12 4.24
N VAL A 97 -10.01 -4.36 4.29
CA VAL A 97 -10.71 -5.01 3.16
C VAL A 97 -12.02 -4.32 2.77
N LYS A 98 -12.66 -3.57 3.67
CA LYS A 98 -13.87 -2.82 3.32
C LYS A 98 -13.59 -1.52 2.55
N ASN A 99 -12.39 -0.98 2.67
CA ASN A 99 -12.00 0.30 2.09
C ASN A 99 -11.13 0.13 0.82
N PHE A 100 -10.78 -1.11 0.45
CA PHE A 100 -9.97 -1.48 -0.71
C PHE A 100 -10.66 -2.57 -1.51
#